data_AF-A0A5K0WXP1-F1
#
_entry.id   AF-A0A5K0WXP1-F1
#
_cell.length_a   1.000
_cell.length_b   1.000
_cell.length_c   1.000
_cell.angle_alpha   90.00
_cell.angle_beta   90.00
_cell.angle_gamma   90.00
#
_symmetry.space_group_name_H-M   'P 1'
#
loop_
_entity.id
_entity.type
_entity.pdbx_description
1 polymer ?
#
loop_
_entity_poly.entity_id
_entity_poly.type
_entity_poly.pdbx_seq_one_letter_code
_entity_poly.pdbx_strand_id
1 'polypeptide(L)'
;GSMARTLADCERPPVKDETKRCVTSLEGMAEFAASVLGEKARVSTTANTVGSGRMVAVGDVRGRNGGGVTRAVSCHQSLFPYLVYYCHAVPRVKVYDVEVMLEGKKANQAVAICHLDTTQWSAGHAAFRALGHKPGEIEVCHFIFQNDFIWVSQG
;
A
#
# COMPACT_ATOMS: atom_id res chain seq x y z
N GLY A 1 -6.83 -2.49 -21.95
CA GLY A 1 -7.98 -2.57 -21.02
C GLY A 1 -7.50 -2.89 -19.62
N SER A 2 -8.36 -2.75 -18.59
CA SER A 2 -7.98 -3.03 -17.19
C SER A 2 -7.49 -4.47 -17.01
N MET A 3 -8.07 -5.43 -17.74
CA MET A 3 -7.70 -6.85 -17.68
C MET A 3 -6.24 -7.13 -18.04
N ALA A 4 -5.79 -6.63 -19.19
CA ALA A 4 -4.43 -6.84 -19.68
C ALA A 4 -3.40 -6.25 -18.72
N ARG A 5 -3.74 -5.13 -18.06
CA ARG A 5 -2.88 -4.51 -17.05
C ARG A 5 -2.80 -5.36 -15.79
N THR A 6 -3.94 -5.82 -15.26
CA THR A 6 -3.95 -6.73 -14.09
C THR A 6 -3.12 -7.98 -14.36
N LEU A 7 -3.29 -8.59 -15.54
CA LEU A 7 -2.52 -9.79 -15.91
C LEU A 7 -1.02 -9.50 -15.98
N ALA A 8 -0.62 -8.39 -16.63
CA ALA A 8 0.78 -7.97 -16.70
C ALA A 8 1.39 -7.71 -15.31
N ASP A 9 0.65 -7.09 -14.39
CA ASP A 9 1.12 -6.84 -13.01
C ASP A 9 1.27 -8.16 -12.22
N CYS A 10 0.37 -9.13 -12.46
CA CYS A 10 0.45 -10.46 -11.85
C CYS A 10 1.60 -11.31 -12.41
N GLU A 11 1.79 -11.34 -13.73
CA GLU A 11 2.72 -12.22 -14.42
C GLU A 11 4.14 -11.69 -14.49
N ARG A 12 4.36 -10.37 -14.37
CA ARG A 12 5.72 -9.83 -14.37
C ARG A 12 6.57 -10.50 -13.28
N PRO A 13 7.88 -10.69 -13.47
CA PRO A 13 8.73 -11.11 -12.37
C PRO A 13 8.75 -10.06 -11.24
N PRO A 14 8.98 -10.47 -9.99
CA PRO A 14 9.26 -9.52 -8.92
C PRO A 14 10.52 -8.71 -9.24
N VAL A 15 10.54 -7.44 -8.85
CA VAL A 15 11.79 -6.66 -8.88
C VAL A 15 12.70 -7.09 -7.73
N LYS A 16 13.95 -6.61 -7.71
CA LYS A 16 14.89 -6.96 -6.64
C LYS A 16 14.28 -6.65 -5.26
N ASP A 17 14.36 -7.62 -4.36
CA ASP A 17 13.86 -7.57 -2.99
C ASP A 17 12.32 -7.44 -2.85
N GLU A 18 11.57 -7.51 -3.96
CA GLU A 18 10.10 -7.60 -3.93
C GLU A 18 9.65 -9.07 -3.78
N THR A 19 8.73 -9.32 -2.86
CA THR A 19 7.93 -10.55 -2.86
C THR A 19 6.52 -10.19 -3.29
N LYS A 20 5.97 -10.85 -4.32
CA LYS A 20 4.60 -10.57 -4.79
C LYS A 20 3.82 -11.82 -5.15
N ARG A 21 2.50 -11.72 -5.09
CA ARG A 21 1.55 -12.77 -5.48
C ARG A 21 0.21 -12.14 -5.83
N CYS A 22 -0.42 -12.58 -6.92
CA CYS A 22 -1.84 -12.32 -7.13
C CYS A 22 -2.68 -13.42 -6.50
N VAL A 23 -3.72 -13.02 -5.78
CA VAL A 23 -4.64 -13.93 -5.08
C VAL A 23 -6.09 -13.53 -5.35
N THR A 24 -7.01 -14.46 -5.18
CA THR A 24 -8.44 -14.26 -5.50
C THR A 24 -9.35 -14.34 -4.28
N SER A 25 -8.78 -14.42 -3.07
CA SER A 25 -9.53 -14.53 -1.82
C SER A 25 -8.83 -13.82 -0.65
N LEU A 26 -9.59 -13.56 0.41
CA LEU A 26 -9.06 -13.00 1.66
C LEU A 26 -8.09 -13.96 2.33
N GLU A 27 -8.37 -15.26 2.28
CA GLU A 27 -7.52 -16.32 2.82
C GLU A 27 -6.16 -16.33 2.10
N GLY A 28 -6.16 -16.22 0.78
CA GLY A 28 -4.92 -16.14 0.00
C GLY A 28 -4.09 -14.91 0.35
N MET A 29 -4.73 -13.77 0.66
CA MET A 29 -4.02 -12.58 1.15
C MET A 29 -3.39 -12.84 2.52
N ALA A 30 -4.14 -13.44 3.45
CA ALA A 30 -3.67 -13.74 4.80
C ALA A 30 -2.51 -14.75 4.79
N GLU A 31 -2.62 -15.83 4.00
CA GLU A 31 -1.56 -16.82 3.81
C GLU A 31 -0.29 -16.18 3.23
N PHE A 32 -0.45 -15.33 2.21
CA PHE A 32 0.68 -14.61 1.64
C PHE A 32 1.32 -13.67 2.67
N ALA A 33 0.52 -12.90 3.40
CA ALA A 33 1.02 -12.00 4.43
C ALA A 33 1.77 -12.75 5.54
N ALA A 34 1.22 -13.88 6.01
CA ALA A 34 1.86 -14.74 7.01
C ALA A 34 3.18 -15.32 6.49
N SER A 35 3.24 -15.73 5.21
CA SER A 35 4.46 -16.26 4.60
C SER A 35 5.61 -15.23 4.54
N VAL A 36 5.29 -13.93 4.51
CA VAL A 36 6.28 -12.85 4.42
C VAL A 36 6.63 -12.27 5.78
N LEU A 37 5.64 -12.06 6.65
CA LEU A 37 5.74 -11.30 7.89
C LEU A 37 5.65 -12.15 9.16
N GLY A 38 5.30 -13.43 9.04
CA GLY A 38 4.94 -14.32 10.14
C GLY A 38 3.48 -14.16 10.62
N GLU A 39 3.05 -15.05 11.49
CA GLU A 39 1.63 -15.19 11.91
C GLU A 39 1.11 -14.01 12.75
N LYS A 40 1.99 -13.22 13.35
CA LYS A 40 1.61 -12.08 14.22
C LYS A 40 1.35 -10.79 13.47
N ALA A 41 1.29 -10.80 12.14
CA ALA A 41 1.05 -9.58 11.37
C ALA A 41 -0.38 -9.04 11.57
N ARG A 42 -0.52 -7.72 11.73
CA ARG A 42 -1.84 -7.07 11.85
C ARG A 42 -2.28 -6.48 10.51
N VAL A 43 -3.49 -6.83 10.08
CA VAL A 43 -4.15 -6.26 8.91
C VAL A 43 -4.86 -4.94 9.24
N SER A 44 -4.89 -4.02 8.28
CA SER A 44 -5.68 -2.80 8.36
C SER A 44 -5.97 -2.24 6.97
N THR A 45 -6.95 -1.34 6.88
CA THR A 45 -7.27 -0.54 5.70
C THR A 45 -7.75 0.84 6.14
N THR A 46 -7.91 1.76 5.20
CA THR A 46 -8.55 3.06 5.45
C THR A 46 -10.02 2.87 5.78
N ALA A 47 -10.50 3.51 6.84
CA ALA A 47 -11.81 3.22 7.43
C ALA A 47 -13.00 3.50 6.50
N ASN A 48 -12.96 4.60 5.73
CA ASN A 48 -14.02 4.96 4.79
C ASN A 48 -13.48 5.79 3.61
N THR A 49 -14.36 6.28 2.74
CA THR A 49 -13.99 7.09 1.55
C THR A 49 -14.27 8.59 1.72
N VAL A 50 -14.72 9.03 2.89
CA VAL A 50 -15.03 10.44 3.15
C VAL A 50 -13.76 11.28 3.03
N GLY A 51 -13.84 12.35 2.24
CA GLY A 51 -12.71 13.21 1.88
C GLY A 51 -12.01 12.83 0.57
N SER A 52 -12.29 11.65 0.01
CA SER A 52 -11.73 11.25 -1.30
C SER A 52 -12.13 12.24 -2.40
N GLY A 53 -11.17 12.64 -3.24
CA GLY A 53 -11.38 13.60 -4.31
C GLY A 53 -11.60 15.05 -3.86
N ARG A 54 -11.49 15.34 -2.55
CA ARG A 54 -11.61 16.69 -2.00
C ARG A 54 -10.27 17.16 -1.42
N MET A 55 -10.11 18.48 -1.31
CA MET A 55 -9.07 19.04 -0.45
C MET A 55 -9.41 18.73 1.01
N VAL A 56 -8.46 18.12 1.71
CA VAL A 56 -8.58 17.71 3.11
C VAL A 56 -7.40 18.26 3.89
N ALA A 57 -7.58 18.47 5.19
CA ALA A 57 -6.47 18.73 6.09
C ALA A 57 -6.01 17.41 6.73
N VAL A 58 -4.72 17.30 6.99
CA VAL A 58 -4.15 16.18 7.75
C VAL A 58 -4.23 16.53 9.23
N GLY A 59 -4.84 15.65 10.02
CA GLY A 59 -4.91 15.75 11.48
C GLY A 59 -3.74 15.02 12.14
N ASP A 60 -4.01 14.27 13.21
CA ASP A 60 -2.99 13.46 13.88
C ASP A 60 -2.40 12.39 12.95
N VAL A 61 -1.08 12.19 13.05
CA VAL A 61 -0.31 11.21 12.27
C VAL A 61 0.50 10.35 13.23
N ARG A 62 0.11 9.07 13.36
CA ARG A 62 0.76 8.11 14.25
C ARG A 62 1.53 7.07 13.45
N GLY A 63 2.84 7.08 13.60
CA GLY A 63 3.70 6.07 13.01
C GLY A 63 3.56 4.71 13.71
N ARG A 64 3.32 3.67 12.93
CA ARG A 64 3.40 2.28 13.44
C ARG A 64 4.86 1.89 13.69
N ASN A 65 5.08 0.87 14.53
CA ASN A 65 6.42 0.49 14.97
C ASN A 65 7.23 1.68 15.56
N GLY A 66 6.56 2.55 16.34
CA GLY A 66 7.16 3.77 16.88
C GLY A 66 7.58 4.79 15.82
N GLY A 67 7.03 4.72 14.60
CA GLY A 67 7.46 5.52 13.45
C GLY A 67 8.76 5.03 12.78
N GLY A 68 9.29 3.90 13.25
CA GLY A 68 10.47 3.25 12.69
C GLY A 68 10.19 2.55 11.37
N VAL A 69 11.28 2.17 10.71
CA VAL A 69 11.24 1.31 9.52
C VAL A 69 10.63 -0.04 9.89
N THR A 70 9.79 -0.59 9.04
CA THR A 70 9.16 -1.90 9.23
C THR A 70 9.05 -2.66 7.89
N ARG A 71 8.53 -3.88 7.97
CA ARG A 71 8.11 -4.70 6.82
C ARG A 71 6.59 -4.72 6.75
N ALA A 72 6.06 -4.60 5.55
CA ALA A 72 4.62 -4.67 5.31
C ALA A 72 4.33 -5.44 4.02
N VAL A 73 3.10 -5.97 3.95
CA VAL A 73 2.51 -6.56 2.76
C VAL A 73 1.31 -5.72 2.40
N SER A 74 1.29 -5.14 1.20
CA SER A 74 0.13 -4.43 0.65
C SER A 74 -0.56 -5.31 -0.38
N CYS A 75 -1.89 -5.39 -0.33
CA CYS A 75 -2.72 -6.06 -1.32
C CYS A 75 -3.68 -5.06 -1.94
N HIS A 76 -3.60 -4.89 -3.24
CA HIS A 76 -4.35 -3.91 -4.01
C HIS A 76 -5.45 -4.59 -4.82
N GLN A 77 -6.69 -4.12 -4.67
CA GLN A 77 -7.80 -4.64 -5.46
C GLN A 77 -7.63 -4.21 -6.93
N SER A 78 -7.65 -5.16 -7.85
CA SER A 78 -7.58 -4.91 -9.29
C SER A 78 -8.92 -5.18 -9.97
N LEU A 79 -9.30 -4.31 -10.91
CA LEU A 79 -10.53 -4.45 -11.71
C LEU A 79 -10.30 -5.48 -12.84
N PHE A 80 -10.58 -6.75 -12.53
CA PHE A 80 -10.60 -7.90 -13.44
C PHE A 80 -12.04 -8.48 -13.47
N PRO A 81 -12.45 -9.32 -14.45
CA PRO A 81 -13.81 -9.87 -14.49
C PRO A 81 -14.19 -10.66 -13.23
N TYR A 82 -13.17 -11.06 -12.46
CA TYR A 82 -13.26 -11.67 -11.15
C TYR A 82 -12.41 -10.89 -10.16
N LEU A 83 -12.70 -11.01 -8.87
CA LEU A 83 -11.92 -10.34 -7.82
C LEU A 83 -10.49 -10.88 -7.78
N VAL A 84 -9.52 -10.00 -8.00
CA VAL A 84 -8.08 -10.28 -7.91
C VAL A 84 -7.43 -9.21 -7.05
N TYR A 85 -6.61 -9.65 -6.11
CA TYR A 85 -5.74 -8.79 -5.32
C TYR A 85 -4.31 -8.98 -5.78
N TYR A 86 -3.67 -7.89 -6.18
CA TYR A 86 -2.23 -7.83 -6.38
C TYR A 86 -1.57 -7.57 -5.03
N CYS A 87 -0.96 -8.59 -4.43
CA CYS A 87 -0.23 -8.46 -3.18
C CYS A 87 1.27 -8.36 -3.41
N HIS A 88 1.93 -7.47 -2.68
CA HIS A 88 3.38 -7.36 -2.68
C HIS A 88 3.95 -6.86 -1.36
N ALA A 89 5.23 -7.12 -1.15
CA ALA A 89 6.04 -6.62 -0.07
C ALA A 89 7.36 -6.13 -0.63
N VAL A 90 7.75 -4.93 -0.25
CA VAL A 90 9.08 -4.36 -0.52
C VAL A 90 9.75 -4.01 0.81
N PRO A 91 11.09 -4.08 0.89
CA PRO A 91 11.79 -3.79 2.12
C PRO A 91 11.72 -2.29 2.44
N ARG A 92 11.95 -1.96 3.71
CA ARG A 92 12.13 -0.60 4.21
C ARG A 92 10.96 0.35 3.92
N VAL A 93 9.85 0.09 4.59
CA VAL A 93 8.68 0.97 4.55
C VAL A 93 8.41 1.60 5.91
N LYS A 94 7.66 2.69 5.93
CA LYS A 94 7.00 3.21 7.15
C LYS A 94 5.51 3.21 6.93
N VAL A 95 4.75 2.92 7.99
CA VAL A 95 3.28 2.88 7.94
C VAL A 95 2.73 3.80 9.00
N TYR A 96 1.68 4.54 8.64
CA TYR A 96 1.09 5.58 9.47
C TYR A 96 -0.43 5.42 9.54
N ASP A 97 -0.98 5.63 10.72
CA ASP A 97 -2.40 5.92 10.90
C ASP A 97 -2.58 7.44 10.83
N VAL A 98 -3.40 7.90 9.88
CA VAL A 98 -3.55 9.32 9.54
C VAL A 98 -5.00 9.75 9.74
N GLU A 99 -5.22 10.80 10.52
CA GLU A 99 -6.54 11.43 10.58
C GLU A 99 -6.73 12.34 9.36
N VAL A 100 -7.86 12.15 8.67
CA VAL A 100 -8.28 13.01 7.58
C VAL A 100 -9.37 13.92 8.09
N MET A 101 -9.12 15.23 7.98
CA MET A 101 -9.97 16.28 8.48
C MET A 101 -10.71 16.94 7.32
N LEU A 102 -12.02 17.09 7.47
CA LEU A 102 -12.89 17.75 6.51
C LEU A 102 -13.73 18.78 7.26
N GLU A 103 -13.69 20.04 6.83
CA GLU A 103 -14.47 21.13 7.44
C GLU A 103 -14.22 21.24 8.95
N GLY A 104 -12.96 21.05 9.37
CA GLY A 104 -12.53 21.17 10.77
C GLY A 104 -12.87 19.97 11.67
N LYS A 105 -13.45 18.89 11.12
CA LYS A 105 -13.81 17.69 11.88
C LYS A 105 -13.11 16.45 11.34
N LYS A 106 -12.86 15.48 12.22
CA LYS A 106 -12.34 14.17 11.82
C LYS A 106 -13.38 13.45 10.96
N ALA A 107 -13.05 13.24 9.70
CA ALA A 107 -13.94 12.64 8.71
C ALA A 107 -13.58 11.17 8.43
N ASN A 108 -12.29 10.84 8.52
CA ASN A 108 -11.80 9.50 8.22
C ASN A 108 -10.52 9.18 9.02
N GLN A 109 -10.26 7.89 9.21
CA GLN A 109 -9.00 7.35 9.69
C GLN A 109 -8.38 6.57 8.54
N ALA A 110 -7.39 7.16 7.89
CA ALA A 110 -6.68 6.56 6.78
C ALA A 110 -5.43 5.83 7.25
N VAL A 111 -4.97 4.89 6.43
CA VAL A 111 -3.65 4.26 6.58
C VAL A 111 -2.79 4.72 5.42
N ALA A 112 -1.57 5.16 5.70
CA ALA A 112 -0.59 5.53 4.68
C ALA A 112 0.66 4.66 4.80
N ILE A 113 1.27 4.36 3.65
CA ILE A 113 2.56 3.69 3.56
C ILE A 113 3.53 4.62 2.83
N CYS A 114 4.77 4.66 3.30
CA CYS A 114 5.89 5.33 2.65
C CYS A 114 6.96 4.30 2.28
N HIS A 115 7.34 4.29 0.99
CA HIS A 115 8.43 3.52 0.46
C HIS A 115 9.71 4.35 0.51
N LEU A 116 10.67 3.92 1.34
CA LEU A 116 11.89 4.68 1.60
C LEU A 116 12.99 4.42 0.56
N ASP A 117 12.87 3.33 -0.21
CA ASP A 117 13.75 3.01 -1.32
C ASP A 117 12.90 2.71 -2.55
N THR A 118 13.01 3.59 -3.54
CA THR A 118 12.28 3.49 -4.81
C THR A 118 13.19 3.16 -5.98
N THR A 119 14.46 2.81 -5.73
CA THR A 119 15.49 2.59 -6.77
C THR A 119 15.08 1.52 -7.78
N GLN A 120 14.36 0.50 -7.33
CA GLN A 120 13.92 -0.63 -8.16
C GLN A 120 12.57 -0.41 -8.85
N TRP A 121 11.95 0.75 -8.65
CA TRP A 121 10.68 1.06 -9.29
C TRP A 121 10.90 1.37 -10.76
N SER A 122 9.92 1.02 -11.60
CA SER A 122 9.95 1.41 -13.01
C SER A 122 10.02 2.93 -13.12
N ALA A 123 10.90 3.45 -13.99
CA ALA A 123 10.93 4.88 -14.32
C ALA A 123 9.57 5.38 -14.88
N GLY A 124 8.77 4.48 -15.45
CA GLY A 124 7.41 4.74 -15.89
C GLY A 124 6.35 4.64 -14.79
N HIS A 125 6.71 4.55 -13.50
CA HIS A 125 5.74 4.48 -12.41
C HIS A 125 4.94 5.80 -12.32
N ALA A 126 3.64 5.70 -12.00
CA ALA A 126 2.75 6.86 -11.97
C ALA A 126 3.19 7.92 -10.93
N ALA A 127 3.79 7.49 -9.82
CA ALA A 127 4.33 8.37 -8.80
C ALA A 127 5.39 9.34 -9.36
N PHE A 128 6.30 8.85 -10.21
CA PHE A 128 7.38 9.66 -10.80
C PHE A 128 6.86 10.68 -11.81
N ARG A 129 5.81 10.33 -12.56
CA ARG A 129 5.11 11.30 -13.41
C ARG A 129 4.38 12.38 -12.62
N ALA A 130 3.78 12.00 -11.49
CA ALA A 130 3.02 12.93 -10.65
C ALA A 130 3.93 13.87 -9.84
N LEU A 131 5.06 13.35 -9.33
CA LEU A 131 5.96 14.07 -8.43
C LEU A 131 7.14 14.72 -9.15
N GLY A 132 7.45 14.35 -10.39
CA GLY A 132 8.54 14.95 -11.17
C GLY A 132 9.95 14.46 -10.81
N HIS A 133 10.06 13.24 -10.28
CA HIS A 133 11.31 12.62 -9.83
C HIS A 133 11.55 11.26 -10.47
N LYS A 134 12.75 10.68 -10.31
CA LYS A 134 13.12 9.35 -10.83
C LYS A 134 13.26 8.31 -9.70
N PRO A 135 13.29 7.00 -10.06
CA PRO A 135 13.61 5.94 -9.10
C PRO A 135 14.86 6.25 -8.26
N GLY A 136 14.73 6.13 -6.93
CA GLY A 136 15.84 6.33 -5.99
C GLY A 136 16.12 7.78 -5.58
N GLU A 137 15.47 8.77 -6.20
CA GLU A 137 15.67 10.20 -5.86
C GLU A 137 14.82 10.64 -4.67
N ILE A 138 13.68 9.97 -4.44
CA ILE A 138 12.71 10.35 -3.41
C ILE A 138 12.08 9.13 -2.73
N GLU A 139 11.61 9.36 -1.50
CA GLU A 139 10.64 8.50 -0.84
C GLU A 139 9.24 8.75 -1.45
N VAL A 140 8.44 7.70 -1.59
CA VAL A 140 7.07 7.83 -2.11
C VAL A 140 6.08 7.33 -1.07
N CYS A 141 5.18 8.21 -0.65
CA CYS A 141 4.07 7.88 0.25
C CYS A 141 2.74 7.88 -0.48
N HIS A 142 1.85 6.97 -0.10
CA HIS A 142 0.46 7.00 -0.54
C HIS A 142 -0.47 6.41 0.52
N PHE A 143 -1.75 6.79 0.42
CA PHE A 143 -2.81 6.17 1.21
C PHE A 143 -3.13 4.76 0.68
N ILE A 144 -3.49 3.87 1.60
CA ILE A 144 -4.13 2.59 1.30
C ILE A 144 -5.61 2.86 1.05
N PHE A 145 -6.17 2.40 -0.06
CA PHE A 145 -7.60 2.59 -0.33
C PHE A 145 -8.45 1.66 0.53
N GLN A 146 -9.73 1.98 0.72
CA GLN A 146 -10.67 1.21 1.56
C GLN A 146 -10.75 -0.28 1.18
N ASN A 147 -10.57 -0.60 -0.10
CA ASN A 147 -10.60 -1.97 -0.62
C ASN A 147 -9.21 -2.60 -0.76
N ASP A 148 -8.16 -1.85 -0.41
CA ASP A 148 -6.81 -2.36 -0.32
C ASP A 148 -6.51 -2.71 1.14
N PHE A 149 -5.60 -3.64 1.35
CA PHE A 149 -5.26 -4.12 2.68
C PHE A 149 -3.75 -4.02 2.89
N ILE A 150 -3.35 -3.67 4.11
CA ILE A 150 -1.95 -3.69 4.52
C ILE A 150 -1.78 -4.50 5.80
N TRP A 151 -0.86 -5.46 5.75
CA TRP A 151 -0.36 -6.18 6.92
C TRP A 151 0.96 -5.59 7.36
N VAL A 152 1.12 -5.38 8.66
CA VAL A 152 2.37 -4.88 9.24
C VAL A 152 2.84 -5.86 10.31
N SER A 153 4.13 -6.19 10.29
CA SER A 153 4.74 -7.01 11.33
C SER A 153 4.60 -6.34 12.70
N GLN A 154 4.26 -7.12 13.72
CA GLN A 154 4.41 -6.72 15.12
C GLN A 154 5.81 -7.14 15.54
N GLY A 155 6.60 -6.19 16.06
CA GLY A 155 7.90 -6.48 16.66
C GLY A 155 7.80 -7.46 17.83
#